data_AF-A0A2H9TFT4-F1
#
_entry.id   AF-A0A2H9TFT4-F1
#
_cell.length_a   1.000
_cell.length_b   1.000
_cell.length_c   1.000
_cell.angle_alpha   90.00
_cell.angle_beta   90.00
_cell.angle_gamma   90.00
#
_symmetry.space_group_name_H-M   'P 1'
#
loop_
_entity.id
_entity.type
_entity.pdbx_description
1 polymer ?
#
loop_
_entity_poly.entity_id
_entity_poly.type
_entity_poly.pdbx_seq_one_letter_code
_entity_poly.pdbx_strand_id
1 'polypeptide(L)'
;MLKVDIPTTDNNDLASSIIANEKIDLSAAHLIFSYLAHHCYYETAEAFLAQWLGPAKETLSKAELLAAQTLQYRSHLKNLILDGRLAEALQYMGEFFPQLLGVDMQDGIDSNEDVDGCLLRFKLLCQQFVEMVRGGESTTALEFIESSITPLVQNRPMLKKHLEVRPVVWL
;
A
#
# COMPACT_ATOMS: atom_id res chain seq x y z
N MET A 1 29.97 -32.29 60.97
CA MET A 1 28.91 -32.50 59.94
C MET A 1 28.38 -31.13 59.56
N LEU A 2 28.84 -30.57 58.43
CA LEU A 2 28.29 -29.34 57.84
C LEU A 2 27.36 -29.78 56.71
N LYS A 3 26.05 -29.55 56.87
CA LYS A 3 25.08 -29.66 55.77
C LYS A 3 25.32 -28.46 54.86
N VAL A 4 25.75 -28.72 53.65
CA VAL A 4 25.79 -27.73 52.58
C VAL A 4 24.40 -27.73 51.95
N ASP A 5 23.60 -26.71 52.27
CA ASP A 5 22.34 -26.46 51.57
C ASP A 5 22.68 -25.93 50.18
N ILE A 6 22.34 -26.73 49.16
CA ILE A 6 22.41 -26.34 47.76
C ILE A 6 21.17 -25.47 47.50
N PRO A 7 21.32 -24.20 47.04
CA PRO A 7 20.16 -23.41 46.68
C PRO A 7 19.58 -23.99 45.38
N THR A 8 18.40 -24.60 45.48
CA THR A 8 17.54 -24.90 44.34
C THR A 8 17.10 -23.58 43.73
N THR A 9 17.81 -23.11 42.71
CA THR A 9 17.34 -22.03 41.84
C THR A 9 16.09 -22.50 41.10
N ASP A 10 14.99 -21.79 41.35
CA ASP A 10 13.67 -22.05 40.82
C ASP A 10 13.67 -22.06 39.28
N ASN A 11 13.46 -23.24 38.68
CA ASN A 11 13.32 -23.43 37.23
C ASN A 11 12.17 -22.61 36.60
N ASN A 12 11.25 -22.07 37.42
CA ASN A 12 10.10 -21.28 36.97
C ASN A 12 10.46 -19.87 36.50
N ASP A 13 11.49 -19.24 37.05
CA ASP A 13 11.89 -17.89 36.67
C ASP A 13 12.62 -17.89 35.31
N LEU A 14 13.42 -18.92 35.05
CA LEU A 14 14.10 -19.10 33.77
C LEU A 14 13.07 -19.37 32.66
N ALA A 15 12.10 -20.26 32.88
CA ALA A 15 11.03 -20.53 31.91
C ALA A 15 10.21 -19.26 31.61
N SER A 16 9.88 -18.48 32.64
CA SER A 16 9.14 -17.22 32.46
C SER A 16 9.93 -16.17 31.67
N SER A 17 11.24 -16.09 31.88
CA SER A 17 12.12 -15.18 31.12
C SER A 17 12.33 -15.60 29.66
N ILE A 18 12.41 -16.91 29.39
CA ILE A 18 12.52 -17.46 28.04
C ILE A 18 11.23 -17.18 27.26
N ILE A 19 10.07 -17.46 27.88
CA ILE A 19 8.76 -17.19 27.28
C ILE A 19 8.56 -15.68 27.04
N ALA A 20 9.01 -14.82 27.97
CA ALA A 20 8.94 -13.38 27.79
C ALA A 20 9.83 -12.88 26.63
N ASN A 21 11.06 -13.42 26.52
CA ASN A 21 11.97 -13.08 25.42
C ASN A 21 11.44 -13.55 24.06
N GLU A 22 10.88 -14.76 23.98
CA GLU A 22 10.26 -15.29 22.77
C GLU A 22 9.04 -14.47 22.34
N LYS A 23 8.24 -14.00 23.31
CA LYS A 23 7.09 -13.12 23.06
C LYS A 23 7.50 -11.71 22.61
N ILE A 24 8.59 -11.16 23.16
CA ILE A 24 9.14 -9.86 22.74
C ILE A 24 9.68 -9.97 21.31
N ASP A 25 10.37 -11.06 20.99
CA ASP A 25 10.91 -11.32 19.65
C ASP A 25 9.80 -11.44 18.60
N LEU A 26 8.73 -12.16 18.93
CA LEU A 26 7.55 -12.26 18.07
C LEU A 26 6.87 -10.90 17.86
N SER A 27 6.71 -10.09 18.91
CA SER A 27 6.12 -8.76 18.80
C SER A 27 6.96 -7.82 17.92
N ALA A 28 8.28 -7.91 17.99
CA ALA A 28 9.18 -7.16 17.11
C ALA A 28 9.04 -7.63 15.66
N ALA A 29 8.93 -8.95 15.43
CA ALA A 29 8.74 -9.50 14.09
C ALA A 29 7.43 -9.02 13.43
N HIS A 30 6.32 -8.96 14.17
CA HIS A 30 5.06 -8.39 13.68
C HIS A 30 5.18 -6.91 13.30
N LEU A 31 5.87 -6.12 14.12
CA LEU A 31 6.08 -4.69 13.84
C LEU A 31 6.92 -4.49 12.57
N ILE A 32 8.02 -5.24 12.44
CA ILE A 32 8.89 -5.20 11.27
C ILE A 32 8.10 -5.61 10.02
N PHE A 33 7.34 -6.71 10.09
CA PHE A 33 6.53 -7.15 8.97
C PHE A 33 5.49 -6.11 8.56
N SER A 34 4.76 -5.54 9.53
CA SER A 34 3.78 -4.48 9.30
C SER A 34 4.41 -3.27 8.60
N TYR A 35 5.60 -2.86 9.02
CA TYR A 35 6.36 -1.79 8.37
C TYR A 35 6.71 -2.14 6.92
N LEU A 36 7.29 -3.31 6.67
CA LEU A 36 7.67 -3.75 5.33
C LEU A 36 6.44 -3.83 4.40
N ALA A 37 5.34 -4.37 4.91
CA ALA A 37 4.09 -4.51 4.19
C ALA A 37 3.42 -3.16 3.90
N HIS A 38 3.52 -2.19 4.82
CA HIS A 38 2.99 -0.84 4.61
C HIS A 38 3.75 -0.10 3.50
N HIS A 39 5.08 -0.18 3.51
CA HIS A 39 5.94 0.52 2.53
C HIS A 39 6.11 -0.21 1.19
N CYS A 40 5.45 -1.35 1.03
CA CYS A 40 5.50 -2.18 -0.18
C CYS A 40 6.89 -2.74 -0.49
N TYR A 41 7.69 -3.06 0.53
CA TYR A 41 8.97 -3.76 0.36
C TYR A 41 8.74 -5.26 0.17
N TYR A 42 8.15 -5.63 -0.97
CA TYR A 42 7.65 -6.99 -1.23
C TYR A 42 8.71 -8.07 -1.05
N GLU A 43 9.85 -7.95 -1.71
CA GLU A 43 10.91 -8.97 -1.72
C GLU A 43 11.50 -9.15 -0.31
N THR A 44 11.66 -8.03 0.42
CA THR A 44 12.16 -8.04 1.79
C THR A 44 11.14 -8.62 2.75
N ALA A 45 9.87 -8.25 2.62
CA ALA A 45 8.78 -8.77 3.44
C ALA A 45 8.56 -10.27 3.22
N GLU A 46 8.67 -10.74 1.98
CA GLU A 46 8.54 -12.15 1.63
C GLU A 46 9.69 -12.98 2.22
N ALA A 47 10.94 -12.53 2.06
CA ALA A 47 12.10 -13.16 2.67
C ALA A 47 12.00 -13.15 4.21
N PHE A 48 11.57 -12.03 4.79
CA PHE A 48 11.37 -11.89 6.23
C PHE A 48 10.29 -12.86 6.75
N LEU A 49 9.15 -12.95 6.07
CA LEU A 49 8.08 -13.90 6.40
C LEU A 49 8.56 -15.35 6.31
N ALA A 50 9.34 -15.70 5.28
CA ALA A 50 9.84 -17.05 5.09
C ALA A 50 10.84 -17.45 6.19
N GLN A 51 11.71 -16.51 6.61
CA GLN A 51 12.77 -16.78 7.57
C GLN A 51 12.32 -16.72 9.03
N TRP A 52 11.50 -15.72 9.38
CA TRP A 52 11.17 -15.40 10.78
C TRP A 52 9.78 -15.87 11.19
N LEU A 53 8.80 -15.75 10.29
CA LEU A 53 7.42 -16.09 10.58
C LEU A 53 7.01 -17.44 9.97
N GLY A 54 7.93 -18.20 9.38
CA GLY A 54 7.63 -19.46 8.66
C GLY A 54 6.59 -20.36 9.36
N PRO A 55 6.89 -20.91 10.56
CA PRO A 55 5.93 -21.68 11.37
C PRO A 55 4.93 -20.81 12.16
N ALA A 56 5.21 -19.51 12.32
CA ALA A 56 4.37 -18.55 13.04
C ALA A 56 3.42 -17.75 12.13
N LYS A 57 3.25 -18.11 10.86
CA LYS A 57 2.31 -17.44 9.94
C LYS A 57 0.88 -17.46 10.47
N GLU A 58 0.55 -18.44 11.31
CA GLU A 58 -0.72 -18.58 12.00
C GLU A 58 -0.94 -17.52 13.11
N THR A 59 0.13 -16.86 13.58
CA THR A 59 0.02 -15.76 14.56
C THR A 59 -0.29 -14.41 13.92
N LEU A 60 -0.21 -14.32 12.57
CA LEU A 60 -0.57 -13.11 11.85
C LEU A 60 -2.04 -12.77 12.06
N SER A 61 -2.30 -11.50 12.33
CA SER A 61 -3.65 -10.97 12.31
C SER A 61 -4.25 -11.08 10.90
N LYS A 62 -5.58 -11.07 10.82
CA LYS A 62 -6.31 -11.05 9.53
C LYS A 62 -5.85 -9.89 8.63
N ALA A 63 -5.53 -8.74 9.21
CA ALA A 63 -5.05 -7.57 8.49
C ALA A 63 -3.67 -7.80 7.88
N GLU A 64 -2.74 -8.40 8.63
CA GLU A 64 -1.40 -8.73 8.14
C GLU A 64 -1.43 -9.79 7.04
N LEU A 65 -2.30 -10.80 7.17
CA LEU A 65 -2.50 -11.81 6.12
C LEU A 65 -3.00 -11.17 4.82
N LEU A 66 -3.98 -10.27 4.90
CA LEU A 66 -4.47 -9.53 3.73
C LEU A 66 -3.38 -8.62 3.16
N ALA A 67 -2.62 -7.93 4.03
CA ALA A 67 -1.52 -7.07 3.62
C ALA A 67 -0.43 -7.86 2.88
N ALA A 68 -0.12 -9.09 3.33
CA ALA A 68 0.81 -10.00 2.69
C ALA A 68 0.31 -10.46 1.30
N GLN A 69 -0.96 -10.88 1.21
CA GLN A 69 -1.57 -11.35 -0.04
C GLN A 69 -1.62 -10.25 -1.11
N THR A 70 -1.87 -9.01 -0.70
CA THR A 70 -1.95 -7.86 -1.61
C THR A 70 -0.59 -7.19 -1.88
N LEU A 71 0.47 -7.60 -1.17
CA LEU A 71 1.75 -6.88 -1.14
C LEU A 71 2.44 -6.83 -2.51
N GLN A 72 2.43 -7.95 -3.23
CA GLN A 72 3.04 -8.05 -4.56
C GLN A 72 2.37 -7.07 -5.53
N TYR A 73 1.04 -7.05 -5.55
CA TYR A 73 0.26 -6.15 -6.40
C TYR A 73 0.50 -4.67 -6.05
N ARG A 74 0.52 -4.34 -4.74
CA ARG A 74 0.80 -2.97 -4.28
C ARG A 74 2.23 -2.52 -4.61
N SER A 75 3.21 -3.43 -4.48
CA SER A 75 4.60 -3.17 -4.87
C SER A 75 4.74 -2.94 -6.37
N HIS A 76 4.13 -3.80 -7.19
CA HIS A 76 4.15 -3.65 -8.64
C HIS A 76 3.49 -2.33 -9.07
N LEU A 77 2.32 -2.01 -8.51
CA LEU A 77 1.63 -0.76 -8.78
C LEU A 77 2.48 0.47 -8.40
N LYS A 78 3.14 0.43 -7.24
CA LYS A 78 4.07 1.48 -6.80
C LYS A 78 5.20 1.68 -7.81
N ASN A 79 5.80 0.59 -8.31
CA ASN A 79 6.87 0.67 -9.29
C ASN A 79 6.39 1.26 -10.62
N LEU A 80 5.23 0.84 -11.13
CA LEU A 80 4.64 1.45 -12.34
C LEU A 80 4.42 2.96 -12.19
N ILE A 81 3.98 3.40 -11.01
CA ILE A 81 3.77 4.83 -10.72
C ILE A 81 5.10 5.59 -10.65
N LEU A 82 6.10 5.03 -9.97
CA LEU A 82 7.43 5.64 -9.85
C LEU A 82 8.18 5.70 -11.19
N ASP A 83 7.97 4.72 -12.06
CA ASP A 83 8.55 4.67 -13.40
C ASP A 83 7.80 5.59 -14.40
N GLY A 84 6.74 6.27 -13.98
CA GLY A 84 5.93 7.14 -14.83
C GLY A 84 5.01 6.40 -15.81
N ARG A 85 4.91 5.07 -15.71
CA ARG A 85 4.09 4.20 -16.58
C ARG A 85 2.63 4.19 -16.14
N LEU A 86 1.99 5.35 -16.16
CA LEU A 86 0.67 5.53 -15.53
C LEU A 86 -0.49 4.91 -16.28
N ALA A 87 -0.41 4.80 -17.60
CA ALA A 87 -1.42 4.09 -18.38
C ALA A 87 -1.52 2.62 -17.96
N GLU A 88 -0.37 1.97 -17.79
CA GLU A 88 -0.27 0.60 -17.32
C GLU A 88 -0.68 0.48 -15.85
N ALA A 89 -0.28 1.45 -15.00
CA ALA A 89 -0.71 1.51 -13.61
C ALA A 89 -2.24 1.58 -13.50
N LEU A 90 -2.91 2.41 -14.31
CA LEU A 90 -4.37 2.54 -14.33
C LEU A 90 -5.04 1.25 -14.81
N GLN A 91 -4.51 0.60 -15.85
CA GLN A 91 -5.02 -0.69 -16.31
C GLN A 91 -4.87 -1.75 -15.20
N TYR A 92 -3.69 -1.84 -14.59
CA TYR A 92 -3.40 -2.77 -13.51
C TYR A 92 -4.28 -2.53 -12.29
N MET A 93 -4.54 -1.27 -11.94
CA MET A 93 -5.50 -0.90 -10.90
C MET A 93 -6.92 -1.35 -11.24
N GLY A 94 -7.35 -1.26 -12.50
CA GLY A 94 -8.68 -1.71 -12.91
C GLY A 94 -8.86 -3.22 -12.80
N GLU A 95 -7.79 -3.98 -12.99
CA GLU A 95 -7.80 -5.44 -12.88
C GLU A 95 -7.76 -5.92 -11.42
N PHE A 96 -6.88 -5.36 -10.59
CA PHE A 96 -6.62 -5.87 -9.24
C PHE A 96 -7.30 -5.07 -8.12
N PHE A 97 -7.67 -3.81 -8.38
CA PHE A 97 -8.28 -2.90 -7.40
C PHE A 97 -9.40 -2.02 -8.00
N PRO A 98 -10.40 -2.60 -8.70
CA PRO A 98 -11.43 -1.85 -9.42
C PRO A 98 -12.19 -0.85 -8.53
N GLN A 99 -12.38 -1.17 -7.25
CA GLN A 99 -13.02 -0.31 -6.27
C GLN A 99 -12.30 1.03 -6.04
N LEU A 100 -10.99 1.12 -6.33
CA LEU A 100 -10.22 2.36 -6.18
C LEU A 100 -10.39 3.33 -7.36
N LEU A 101 -10.86 2.86 -8.51
CA LEU A 101 -10.97 3.70 -9.72
C LEU A 101 -12.34 4.36 -9.89
N GLY A 102 -13.30 4.08 -8.99
CA GLY A 102 -14.63 4.68 -9.01
C GLY A 102 -15.41 4.41 -10.32
N VAL A 103 -15.16 3.28 -10.99
CA VAL A 103 -15.66 2.98 -12.34
C VAL A 103 -17.10 2.43 -12.32
N ASP A 104 -17.51 1.74 -11.24
CA ASP A 104 -18.72 0.90 -11.24
C ASP A 104 -19.81 1.29 -10.22
N MET A 105 -20.03 2.57 -9.91
CA MET A 105 -21.23 2.97 -9.14
C MET A 105 -22.06 4.01 -9.90
N GLN A 106 -22.71 3.54 -10.96
CA GLN A 106 -24.03 4.04 -11.34
C GLN A 106 -25.00 3.62 -10.26
N ASP A 107 -25.18 4.46 -9.24
CA ASP A 107 -26.44 4.70 -8.54
C ASP A 107 -26.20 5.54 -7.28
N GLY A 108 -26.42 6.85 -7.43
CA GLY A 108 -27.20 7.66 -6.50
C GLY A 108 -26.99 7.56 -4.98
N ILE A 109 -25.80 7.27 -4.46
CA ILE A 109 -25.54 7.38 -3.02
C ILE A 109 -24.39 8.36 -2.79
N ASP A 110 -24.75 9.49 -2.16
CA ASP A 110 -23.86 10.53 -1.63
C ASP A 110 -22.95 9.98 -0.52
N SER A 111 -22.03 9.08 -0.86
CA SER A 111 -20.97 8.65 0.06
C SER A 111 -19.70 9.44 -0.25
N ASN A 112 -19.17 10.15 0.75
CA ASN A 112 -17.92 10.93 0.61
C ASN A 112 -16.70 10.06 0.19
N GLU A 113 -16.80 8.73 0.29
CA GLU A 113 -15.75 7.77 -0.11
C GLU A 113 -15.60 7.66 -1.64
N ASP A 114 -16.67 7.90 -2.42
CA ASP A 114 -16.63 7.88 -3.89
C ASP A 114 -15.89 9.08 -4.51
N VAL A 115 -15.60 10.10 -3.69
CA VAL A 115 -14.80 11.26 -4.07
C VAL A 115 -13.33 10.86 -4.19
N ASP A 116 -12.84 10.01 -3.29
CA ASP A 116 -11.41 9.69 -3.19
C ASP A 116 -10.94 8.84 -4.38
N GLY A 117 -11.72 7.84 -4.82
CA GLY A 117 -11.37 7.01 -5.96
C GLY A 117 -11.36 7.79 -7.29
N CYS A 118 -12.37 8.63 -7.51
CA CYS A 118 -12.39 9.51 -8.68
C CYS A 118 -11.30 10.58 -8.64
N LEU A 119 -11.01 11.13 -7.46
CA LEU A 119 -9.91 12.08 -7.29
C LEU A 119 -8.55 11.41 -7.52
N LEU A 120 -8.37 10.16 -7.07
CA LEU A 120 -7.17 9.37 -7.32
C LEU A 120 -6.98 9.13 -8.82
N ARG A 121 -8.01 8.62 -9.51
CA ARG A 121 -7.99 8.43 -10.97
C ARG A 121 -7.68 9.74 -11.69
N PHE A 122 -8.31 10.83 -11.27
CA PHE A 122 -8.07 12.16 -11.82
C PHE A 122 -6.60 12.59 -11.65
N LYS A 123 -6.03 12.46 -10.45
CA LYS A 123 -4.62 12.79 -10.18
C LYS A 123 -3.66 11.96 -11.03
N LEU A 124 -3.92 10.66 -11.19
CA LEU A 124 -3.11 9.79 -12.04
C LEU A 124 -3.17 10.21 -13.52
N LEU A 125 -4.35 10.58 -14.03
CA LEU A 125 -4.48 11.09 -15.40
C LEU A 125 -3.76 12.44 -15.57
N CYS A 126 -3.84 13.33 -14.58
CA CYS A 126 -3.07 14.57 -14.60
C CYS A 126 -1.56 14.30 -14.62
N GLN A 127 -1.08 13.35 -13.81
CA GLN A 127 0.32 12.97 -13.82
C GLN A 127 0.72 12.34 -15.16
N GLN A 128 -0.16 11.53 -15.79
CA GLN A 128 0.11 10.95 -17.11
C GLN A 128 0.26 12.06 -18.16
N PHE A 129 -0.59 13.08 -18.10
CA PHE A 129 -0.44 14.26 -18.94
C PHE A 129 0.90 14.96 -18.72
N VAL A 130 1.31 15.16 -17.47
CA VAL A 130 2.63 15.75 -17.15
C VAL A 130 3.77 14.91 -17.72
N GLU A 131 3.71 13.59 -17.63
CA GLU A 131 4.73 12.71 -18.21
C GLU A 131 4.78 12.78 -19.75
N MET A 132 3.63 12.81 -20.44
CA MET A 132 3.61 12.98 -21.91
C MET A 132 4.18 14.33 -22.35
N VAL A 133 3.87 15.41 -21.61
CA VAL A 133 4.46 16.72 -21.87
C VAL A 133 5.97 16.69 -21.62
N ARG A 134 6.42 16.05 -20.55
CA ARG A 134 7.86 15.87 -20.25
C ARG A 134 8.58 15.04 -21.31
N GLY A 135 7.91 14.05 -21.89
CA GLY A 135 8.40 13.24 -23.01
C GLY A 135 8.46 13.97 -24.35
N GLY A 136 7.91 15.19 -24.45
CA GLY A 136 7.89 15.99 -25.67
C GLY A 136 6.68 15.72 -26.59
N GLU A 137 5.75 14.88 -26.18
CA GLU A 137 4.57 14.46 -26.96
C GLU A 137 3.40 15.43 -26.80
N SER A 138 3.65 16.73 -27.03
CA SER A 138 2.69 17.80 -26.70
C SER A 138 1.36 17.69 -27.45
N THR A 139 1.35 17.23 -28.70
CA THR A 139 0.12 17.08 -29.50
C THR A 139 -0.74 15.94 -28.99
N THR A 140 -0.15 14.78 -28.72
CA THR A 140 -0.83 13.60 -28.16
C THR A 140 -1.33 13.87 -26.75
N ALA A 141 -0.58 14.67 -25.97
CA ALA A 141 -0.98 15.09 -24.63
C ALA A 141 -2.26 15.95 -24.64
N LEU A 142 -2.45 16.82 -25.65
CA LEU A 142 -3.67 17.62 -25.80
C LEU A 142 -4.87 16.74 -26.17
N GLU A 143 -4.71 15.83 -27.14
CA GLU A 143 -5.75 14.86 -27.50
C GLU A 143 -6.17 13.98 -26.31
N PHE A 144 -5.21 13.64 -25.44
CA PHE A 144 -5.48 12.91 -24.20
C PHE A 144 -6.29 13.72 -23.19
N ILE A 145 -5.96 15.00 -22.98
CA ILE A 145 -6.76 15.87 -22.10
C ILE A 145 -8.21 15.93 -22.58
N GLU A 146 -8.40 16.12 -23.88
CA GLU A 146 -9.73 16.25 -24.48
C GLU A 146 -10.54 14.95 -24.34
N SER A 147 -9.91 13.80 -24.58
CA SER A 147 -10.58 12.50 -24.54
C SER A 147 -10.81 11.95 -23.12
N SER A 148 -9.89 12.22 -22.17
CA SER A 148 -9.86 11.51 -20.88
C SER A 148 -10.16 12.42 -19.69
N ILE A 149 -9.59 13.63 -19.64
CA ILE A 149 -9.70 14.52 -18.48
C ILE A 149 -10.96 15.39 -18.56
N THR A 150 -11.26 15.94 -19.75
CA THR A 150 -12.38 16.86 -19.95
C THR A 150 -13.74 16.24 -19.58
N PRO A 151 -14.06 15.00 -20.00
CA PRO A 151 -15.32 14.36 -19.63
C PRO A 151 -15.45 14.13 -18.11
N LEU A 152 -14.35 13.80 -17.44
CA LEU A 152 -14.35 13.58 -15.98
C LEU A 152 -14.63 14.87 -15.22
N VAL A 153 -14.04 15.99 -15.65
CA VAL A 153 -14.26 17.31 -15.02
C VAL A 153 -15.68 17.82 -15.29
N GLN A 154 -16.23 17.57 -16.48
CA GLN A 154 -17.61 17.93 -16.82
C GLN A 154 -18.62 17.14 -15.98
N ASN A 155 -18.38 15.84 -15.81
CA ASN A 155 -19.25 14.97 -15.01
C ASN A 155 -19.09 15.22 -13.50
N ARG A 156 -17.94 15.73 -13.04
CA ARG A 156 -17.66 16.00 -11.63
C ARG A 156 -16.98 17.37 -11.45
N PRO A 157 -17.74 18.48 -11.39
CA PRO A 157 -17.18 19.83 -11.32
C PRO A 157 -16.38 20.11 -10.05
N MET A 158 -16.53 19.29 -8.99
CA MET A 158 -15.70 19.36 -7.78
C MET A 158 -14.21 19.14 -8.09
N LEU A 159 -13.87 18.38 -9.13
CA LEU A 159 -12.49 18.17 -9.58
C LEU A 159 -11.87 19.43 -10.19
N LYS A 160 -12.69 20.38 -10.66
CA LYS A 160 -12.22 21.65 -11.22
C LYS A 160 -11.44 22.48 -10.19
N LYS A 161 -11.85 22.42 -8.92
CA LYS A 161 -11.10 23.07 -7.82
C LYS A 161 -9.70 22.49 -7.66
N HIS A 162 -9.48 21.21 -7.98
CA HIS A 162 -8.17 20.57 -7.91
C HIS A 162 -7.26 20.88 -9.11
N LEU A 163 -7.81 21.37 -10.23
CA LEU A 163 -7.02 21.92 -11.35
C LEU A 163 -6.46 23.32 -11.03
N GLU A 164 -7.18 24.09 -10.23
CA GLU A 164 -6.83 25.47 -9.87
C GLU A 164 -5.79 25.54 -8.75
N VAL A 165 -5.63 24.45 -7.97
CA VAL A 165 -4.64 24.35 -6.90
C VAL A 165 -3.35 23.75 -7.46
N ARG A 166 -2.32 24.60 -7.51
CA ARG A 166 -0.95 24.39 -8.02
C ARG A 166 -0.43 22.94 -7.97
N PRO A 167 0.40 22.53 -8.94
CA PRO A 167 1.16 21.29 -8.84
C PRO A 167 2.08 21.40 -7.61
N VAL A 168 1.77 20.63 -6.57
CA VAL A 168 2.72 20.37 -5.49
C VAL A 168 3.83 19.56 -6.12
N VAL A 169 5.00 20.19 -6.21
CA VAL A 169 6.24 19.58 -6.68
C VAL A 169 6.55 18.43 -5.72
N TRP A 170 6.30 17.20 -6.13
CA TRP A 170 6.84 16.01 -5.48
C TRP A 170 8.13 15.65 -6.21
N LEU A 171 9.24 16.18 -5.69
CA LEU A 171 10.59 15.62 -5.85
C LEU A 171 10.86 14.69 -4.68
#